data_AF-A0A532EDW6-F1
#
_entry.id   AF-A0A532EDW6-F1
#
_cell.length_a   1.000
_cell.length_b   1.000
_cell.length_c   1.000
_cell.angle_alpha   90.00
_cell.angle_beta   90.00
_cell.angle_gamma   90.00
#
_symmetry.space_group_name_H-M   'P 1'
#
loop_
_entity.id
_entity.type
_entity.pdbx_description
1 polymer ?
#
loop_
_entity_poly.entity_id
_entity_poly.type
_entity_poly.pdbx_seq_one_letter_code
_entity_poly.pdbx_strand_id
1 'polypeptide(L)'
;MFHFIVRSSPHIPLRHLVAASLVGLLFIGLAPSPLNAARGGGKTEVLPVQKAAPAAVIIEGLGNEAELRRQMRAKNGVAELGASTAQVMFSQAPTGTFGFIVPKLLGLALVTQSPDLAVARVAPAENAYEIHKLADGSGMLVGFMGAELMTQVAPSQRPKNVRIALYSNPSEKAPHIVAVPLVKLVADRMPIRLDAKNPNGPVLLDMDLQGSSTRASTQGGQ
;
A
#
# COMPACT_ATOMS: atom_id res chain seq x y z
N MET A 1 -77.78 33.28 -4.00
CA MET A 1 -78.22 33.50 -2.61
C MET A 1 -77.17 32.89 -1.69
N PHE A 2 -76.37 33.76 -1.07
CA PHE A 2 -75.36 33.60 0.00
C PHE A 2 -74.17 32.62 -0.12
N HIS A 3 -72.99 33.25 -0.07
CA HIS A 3 -71.64 32.75 0.19
C HIS A 3 -71.48 32.16 1.59
N PHE A 4 -70.56 31.19 1.75
CA PHE A 4 -69.60 31.15 2.87
C PHE A 4 -68.36 30.33 2.46
N ILE A 5 -67.23 31.00 2.24
CA ILE A 5 -65.89 30.39 2.14
C ILE A 5 -65.22 30.64 3.49
N VAL A 6 -65.03 29.58 4.28
CA VAL A 6 -64.29 29.65 5.55
C VAL A 6 -62.81 29.46 5.27
N ARG A 7 -62.05 30.51 5.59
CA ARG A 7 -60.59 30.60 5.51
C ARG A 7 -60.03 30.23 6.88
N SER A 8 -59.37 29.09 6.98
CA SER A 8 -58.73 28.65 8.22
C SER A 8 -57.26 29.08 8.23
N SER A 9 -56.96 30.19 8.90
CA SER A 9 -55.60 30.59 9.26
C SER A 9 -55.28 30.05 10.66
N PRO A 10 -54.23 29.24 10.86
CA PRO A 10 -53.78 28.91 12.21
C PRO A 10 -53.00 30.09 12.79
N HIS A 11 -53.58 30.67 13.83
CA HIS A 11 -52.94 31.64 14.72
C HIS A 11 -51.77 30.97 15.46
N ILE A 12 -50.58 31.52 15.28
CA ILE A 12 -49.37 31.16 16.04
C ILE A 12 -49.44 31.93 17.38
N PRO A 13 -49.51 31.25 18.54
CA PRO A 13 -49.55 31.93 19.83
C PRO A 13 -48.19 32.51 20.21
N LEU A 14 -48.18 33.84 20.25
CA LEU A 14 -47.16 34.79 20.65
C LEU A 14 -46.82 34.69 22.17
N ARG A 15 -46.19 33.59 22.63
CA ARG A 15 -45.71 33.48 24.04
C ARG A 15 -44.37 32.76 24.26
N HIS A 16 -43.63 32.39 23.21
CA HIS A 16 -42.29 31.80 23.37
C HIS A 16 -41.13 32.70 22.90
N LEU A 17 -41.41 33.99 22.65
CA LEU A 17 -40.41 34.97 22.18
C LEU A 17 -39.85 35.85 23.33
N VAL A 18 -39.79 35.33 24.56
CA VAL A 18 -39.22 36.03 25.74
C VAL A 18 -38.28 35.11 26.57
N ALA A 19 -37.75 34.05 25.98
CA ALA A 19 -36.70 33.22 26.61
C ALA A 19 -35.37 33.30 25.85
N ALA A 20 -35.09 34.47 25.26
CA ALA A 20 -33.85 34.79 24.56
C ALA A 20 -33.18 36.01 25.21
N SER A 21 -32.78 35.91 26.48
CA SER A 21 -31.88 36.91 27.10
C SER A 21 -31.49 36.55 28.55
N LEU A 22 -30.76 35.45 28.80
CA LEU A 22 -29.92 35.34 30.02
C LEU A 22 -28.95 34.13 30.07
N VAL A 23 -28.24 33.77 28.99
CA VAL A 23 -27.05 32.88 29.10
C VAL A 23 -25.97 33.40 28.15
N GLY A 24 -25.52 34.62 28.40
CA GLY A 24 -24.52 35.30 27.58
C GLY A 24 -23.77 36.33 28.40
N LEU A 25 -23.21 35.93 29.55
CA LEU A 25 -22.32 36.78 30.35
C LEU A 25 -21.70 36.00 31.52
N LEU A 26 -20.84 35.00 31.25
CA LEU A 26 -19.89 34.53 32.26
C LEU A 26 -18.69 33.75 31.69
N PHE A 27 -17.94 34.35 30.76
CA PHE A 27 -16.51 34.00 30.53
C PHE A 27 -15.75 35.25 30.07
N ILE A 28 -15.77 36.29 30.92
CA ILE A 28 -14.73 37.33 30.90
C ILE A 28 -13.61 36.82 31.80
N GLY A 29 -12.50 36.45 31.19
CA GLY A 29 -11.29 36.08 31.92
C GLY A 29 -10.30 35.43 30.98
N LEU A 30 -9.39 36.26 30.46
CA LEU A 30 -8.11 35.96 29.76
C LEU A 30 -8.01 36.61 28.38
N ALA A 31 -7.74 37.90 28.37
CA ALA A 31 -6.94 38.55 27.32
C ALA A 31 -5.64 39.05 27.98
N PRO A 32 -4.59 39.41 27.22
CA PRO A 32 -4.09 38.91 25.95
C PRO A 32 -2.64 38.40 26.10
N SER A 33 -2.12 37.64 25.14
CA SER A 33 -0.66 37.46 25.01
C SER A 33 -0.26 37.47 23.54
N PRO A 34 0.87 38.11 23.20
CA PRO A 34 1.04 38.82 21.95
C PRO A 34 1.32 37.89 20.77
N LEU A 35 0.86 38.32 19.60
CA LEU A 35 1.48 38.05 18.30
C LEU A 35 2.96 38.45 18.39
N ASN A 36 3.80 37.51 18.83
CA ASN A 36 5.23 37.67 18.74
C ASN A 36 5.67 37.16 17.37
N ALA A 37 5.93 38.12 16.49
CA ALA A 37 6.71 37.92 15.29
C ALA A 37 8.10 37.42 15.67
N ALA A 38 8.33 36.11 15.59
CA ALA A 38 9.68 35.55 15.60
C ALA A 38 10.20 35.46 14.17
N ARG A 39 10.76 36.57 13.70
CA ARG A 39 11.71 36.59 12.58
C ARG A 39 12.99 35.92 13.11
N GLY A 40 13.26 34.67 12.72
CA GLY A 40 14.47 34.00 13.17
C GLY A 40 14.68 32.61 12.55
N GLY A 41 15.51 32.56 11.52
CA GLY A 41 16.22 31.34 11.13
C GLY A 41 15.42 30.39 10.25
N GLY A 42 15.46 30.62 8.94
CA GLY A 42 15.13 29.61 7.93
C GLY A 42 16.02 28.39 8.09
N LYS A 43 15.66 27.49 9.00
CA LYS A 43 16.01 26.09 8.89
C LYS A 43 14.91 25.49 8.04
N THR A 44 15.23 25.27 6.78
CA THR A 44 14.48 24.34 5.95
C THR A 44 14.24 23.08 6.79
N GLU A 45 12.99 22.84 7.20
CA GLU A 45 12.59 21.52 7.67
C GLU A 45 12.77 20.61 6.46
N VAL A 46 13.94 19.98 6.39
CA VAL A 46 14.20 18.90 5.46
C VAL A 46 13.28 17.78 5.91
N LEU A 47 12.18 17.60 5.16
CA LEU A 47 11.32 16.42 5.27
C LEU A 47 12.25 15.20 5.38
N PRO A 48 12.07 14.30 6.36
CA PRO A 48 12.97 13.18 6.54
C PRO A 48 13.00 12.37 5.24
N VAL A 49 14.09 12.50 4.50
CA VAL A 49 14.40 11.65 3.35
C VAL A 49 14.81 10.31 3.92
N GLN A 50 13.83 9.52 4.36
CA GLN A 50 14.05 8.11 4.58
C GLN A 50 13.59 7.37 3.32
N LYS A 51 14.35 7.58 2.24
CA LYS A 51 14.22 6.86 0.96
C LYS A 51 14.92 5.50 1.03
N ALA A 52 14.72 4.78 2.14
CA ALA A 52 15.09 3.36 2.21
C ALA A 52 13.95 2.56 1.59
N ALA A 53 14.26 1.55 0.77
CA ALA A 53 13.23 0.63 0.31
C ALA A 53 12.59 -0.06 1.52
N PRO A 54 11.29 -0.38 1.46
CA PRO A 54 10.61 -1.03 2.57
C PRO A 54 11.31 -2.34 2.96
N ALA A 55 11.12 -2.78 4.20
CA ALA A 55 11.57 -4.09 4.65
C ALA A 55 10.77 -5.19 3.95
N ALA A 56 11.39 -6.36 3.75
CA ALA A 56 10.57 -7.54 3.44
C ALA A 56 9.67 -7.88 4.64
N VAL A 57 8.45 -8.33 4.36
CA VAL A 57 7.47 -8.70 5.38
C VAL A 57 7.21 -10.20 5.27
N ILE A 58 7.25 -10.89 6.41
CA ILE A 58 7.01 -12.33 6.51
C ILE A 58 5.79 -12.55 7.40
N ILE A 59 4.97 -13.56 7.09
CA ILE A 59 3.95 -14.06 8.01
C ILE A 59 4.48 -15.39 8.59
N GLU A 60 4.70 -15.39 9.90
CA GLU A 60 5.00 -16.60 10.66
C GLU A 60 3.67 -17.21 11.07
N GLY A 61 3.23 -18.26 10.37
CA GLY A 61 1.94 -18.86 10.63
C GLY A 61 1.63 -20.04 9.70
N LEU A 62 0.66 -20.85 10.12
CA LEU A 62 0.08 -21.91 9.32
C LEU A 62 -1.26 -21.45 8.76
N GLY A 63 -1.56 -21.85 7.54
CA GLY A 63 -2.81 -21.51 6.87
C GLY A 63 -2.83 -22.00 5.43
N ASN A 64 -4.01 -22.05 4.83
CA ASN A 64 -4.11 -22.22 3.38
C ASN A 64 -3.69 -20.92 2.65
N GLU A 65 -3.52 -20.99 1.34
CA GLU A 65 -3.06 -19.85 0.53
C GLU A 65 -3.91 -18.59 0.75
N ALA A 66 -5.24 -18.72 0.72
CA ALA A 66 -6.17 -17.60 0.85
C ALA A 66 -6.05 -16.91 2.22
N GLU A 67 -5.88 -17.70 3.29
CA GLU A 67 -5.65 -17.23 4.65
C GLU A 67 -4.36 -16.43 4.74
N LEU A 68 -3.25 -17.01 4.26
CA LEU A 68 -1.93 -16.40 4.29
C LEU A 68 -1.89 -15.07 3.51
N ARG A 69 -2.49 -15.04 2.32
CA ARG A 69 -2.62 -13.79 1.53
C ARG A 69 -3.46 -12.75 2.26
N ARG A 70 -4.57 -13.15 2.90
CA ARG A 70 -5.40 -12.22 3.69
C ARG A 70 -4.62 -11.63 4.87
N GLN A 71 -3.85 -12.45 5.58
CA GLN A 71 -2.99 -11.98 6.67
C GLN A 71 -1.90 -11.04 6.15
N MET A 72 -1.29 -11.33 5.01
CA MET A 72 -0.31 -10.44 4.38
C MET A 72 -0.91 -9.10 3.99
N ARG A 73 -2.12 -9.08 3.42
CA ARG A 73 -2.85 -7.83 3.08
C ARG A 73 -3.14 -7.01 4.33
N ALA A 74 -3.63 -7.65 5.39
CA ALA A 74 -3.90 -7.00 6.66
C ALA A 74 -2.62 -6.41 7.28
N LYS A 75 -1.52 -7.18 7.28
CA LYS A 75 -0.23 -6.74 7.82
C LYS A 75 0.37 -5.56 7.04
N ASN A 76 0.18 -5.54 5.72
CA ASN A 76 0.64 -4.46 4.85
C ASN A 76 -0.37 -3.30 4.74
N GLY A 77 -1.55 -3.41 5.37
CA GLY A 77 -2.58 -2.37 5.35
C GLY A 77 -3.12 -2.06 3.96
N VAL A 78 -3.29 -3.08 3.10
CA VAL A 78 -3.78 -2.90 1.72
C VAL A 78 -5.19 -3.46 1.51
N ALA A 79 -5.98 -2.76 0.68
CA ALA A 79 -7.30 -3.16 0.22
C ALA A 79 -7.29 -3.51 -1.28
N GLU A 80 -8.33 -4.18 -1.77
CA GLU A 80 -8.43 -4.51 -3.20
C GLU A 80 -8.52 -3.23 -4.05
N LEU A 81 -7.96 -3.25 -5.26
CA LEU A 81 -8.22 -2.20 -6.26
C LEU A 81 -9.72 -1.98 -6.47
N GLY A 82 -10.11 -0.71 -6.62
CA GLY A 82 -11.52 -0.30 -6.71
C GLY A 82 -12.28 -0.95 -7.88
N ALA A 83 -13.56 -1.25 -7.66
CA ALA A 83 -14.36 -2.07 -8.57
C ALA A 83 -14.53 -1.52 -10.00
N SER A 84 -14.40 -0.20 -10.19
CA SER A 84 -14.45 0.46 -11.49
C SER A 84 -13.17 0.30 -12.33
N THR A 85 -12.11 -0.27 -11.77
CA THR A 85 -10.80 -0.39 -12.40
C THR A 85 -10.46 -1.86 -12.64
N ALA A 86 -10.54 -2.32 -13.89
CA ALA A 86 -10.16 -3.70 -14.23
C ALA A 86 -8.63 -3.90 -14.19
N GLN A 87 -7.89 -2.89 -14.68
CA GLN A 87 -6.44 -2.86 -14.72
C GLN A 87 -5.97 -1.41 -14.64
N VAL A 88 -4.83 -1.18 -13.98
CA VAL A 88 -4.20 0.15 -13.83
C VAL A 88 -2.69 0.01 -13.84
N MET A 89 -2.00 1.08 -14.23
CA MET A 89 -0.55 1.14 -14.05
C MET A 89 -0.20 1.31 -12.56
N PHE A 90 0.87 0.66 -12.08
CA PHE A 90 1.26 0.69 -10.67
C PHE A 90 1.55 2.12 -10.19
N SER A 91 2.16 2.96 -11.02
CA SER A 91 2.36 4.38 -10.70
C SER A 91 1.05 5.13 -10.43
N GLN A 92 -0.03 4.76 -11.12
CA GLN A 92 -1.36 5.38 -11.06
C GLN A 92 -2.31 4.72 -10.06
N ALA A 93 -2.01 3.49 -9.61
CA ALA A 93 -2.81 2.79 -8.61
C ALA A 93 -2.91 3.62 -7.31
N PRO A 94 -4.06 3.65 -6.62
CA PRO A 94 -4.15 4.28 -5.31
C PRO A 94 -3.19 3.62 -4.30
N THR A 95 -2.62 4.42 -3.40
CA THR A 95 -1.83 3.88 -2.27
C THR A 95 -2.70 3.07 -1.33
N GLY A 96 -2.13 2.09 -0.63
CA GLY A 96 -2.88 1.20 0.25
C GLY A 96 -3.75 0.20 -0.51
N THR A 97 -3.35 -0.17 -1.74
CA THR A 97 -4.11 -1.15 -2.55
C THR A 97 -3.26 -2.34 -2.99
N PHE A 98 -3.91 -3.44 -3.36
CA PHE A 98 -3.29 -4.58 -4.00
C PHE A 98 -4.01 -4.98 -5.28
N GLY A 99 -3.26 -5.63 -6.15
CA GLY A 99 -3.79 -6.33 -7.31
C GLY A 99 -2.82 -7.39 -7.81
N PHE A 100 -2.97 -7.82 -9.05
CA PHE A 100 -2.33 -9.01 -9.58
C PHE A 100 -1.57 -8.76 -10.88
N ILE A 101 -0.53 -9.55 -11.11
CA ILE A 101 0.23 -9.55 -12.35
C ILE A 101 0.53 -10.99 -12.76
N VAL A 102 0.37 -11.30 -14.04
CA VAL A 102 0.77 -12.63 -14.54
C VAL A 102 2.30 -12.76 -14.52
N PRO A 103 2.84 -13.96 -14.24
CA PRO A 103 4.29 -14.14 -14.11
C PRO A 103 5.08 -13.65 -15.33
N LYS A 104 4.59 -13.88 -16.55
CA LYS A 104 5.28 -13.47 -17.78
C LYS A 104 5.46 -11.94 -17.87
N LEU A 105 4.44 -11.16 -17.50
CA LEU A 105 4.51 -9.69 -17.54
C LEU A 105 5.42 -9.15 -16.44
N LEU A 106 5.35 -9.75 -15.24
CA LEU A 106 6.27 -9.42 -14.14
C LEU A 106 7.72 -9.68 -14.53
N GLY A 107 8.01 -10.87 -15.07
CA GLY A 107 9.34 -11.26 -15.52
C GLY A 107 9.89 -10.31 -16.58
N LEU A 108 9.08 -9.99 -17.59
CA LEU A 108 9.46 -9.04 -18.64
C LEU A 108 9.81 -7.68 -18.03
N ALA A 109 8.99 -7.18 -17.11
CA ALA A 109 9.22 -5.89 -16.48
C ALA A 109 10.50 -5.87 -15.62
N LEU A 110 10.80 -6.94 -14.89
CA LEU A 110 12.01 -7.02 -14.06
C LEU A 110 13.28 -7.18 -14.91
N VAL A 111 13.24 -7.98 -15.98
CA VAL A 111 14.38 -8.17 -16.89
C VAL A 111 14.68 -6.91 -17.69
N THR A 112 13.64 -6.22 -18.17
CA THR A 112 13.79 -4.99 -18.97
C THR A 112 13.90 -3.73 -18.12
N GLN A 113 13.79 -3.84 -16.79
CA GLN A 113 13.73 -2.71 -15.87
C GLN A 113 12.65 -1.70 -16.27
N SER A 114 11.48 -2.21 -16.66
CA SER A 114 10.33 -1.41 -17.06
C SER A 114 10.01 -0.36 -15.99
N PRO A 115 9.72 0.90 -16.38
CA PRO A 115 9.44 1.98 -15.44
C PRO A 115 8.11 1.79 -14.69
N ASP A 116 7.21 0.94 -15.19
CA ASP A 116 5.90 0.72 -14.59
C ASP A 116 5.36 -0.70 -14.86
N LEU A 117 4.40 -1.12 -14.05
CA LEU A 117 3.77 -2.44 -14.05
C LEU A 117 2.27 -2.31 -14.25
N ALA A 118 1.69 -3.10 -15.15
CA ALA A 118 0.23 -3.19 -15.26
C ALA A 118 -0.31 -4.16 -14.20
N VAL A 119 -1.20 -3.66 -13.33
CA VAL A 119 -1.78 -4.40 -12.20
C VAL A 119 -3.27 -4.61 -12.45
N ALA A 120 -3.70 -5.86 -12.49
CA ALA A 120 -5.10 -6.25 -12.62
C ALA A 120 -5.78 -6.31 -11.26
N ARG A 121 -7.06 -5.93 -11.20
CA ARG A 121 -7.85 -6.04 -9.96
C ARG A 121 -8.11 -7.50 -9.56
N VAL A 122 -8.47 -8.33 -10.52
CA VAL A 122 -8.76 -9.77 -10.33
C VAL A 122 -7.57 -10.57 -10.83
N ALA A 123 -7.21 -11.63 -10.12
CA ALA A 123 -6.16 -12.55 -10.54
C ALA A 123 -6.53 -13.18 -11.90
N PRO A 124 -5.78 -12.87 -12.97
CA PRO A 124 -6.08 -13.39 -14.31
C PRO A 124 -5.71 -14.88 -14.47
N ALA A 125 -4.96 -15.44 -13.52
CA ALA A 125 -4.57 -16.84 -13.45
C ALA A 125 -4.29 -17.23 -11.99
N GLU A 126 -4.40 -18.52 -11.66
CA GLU A 126 -4.14 -19.05 -10.30
C GLU A 126 -2.69 -18.86 -9.83
N ASN A 127 -1.76 -18.77 -10.79
CA ASN A 127 -0.34 -18.52 -10.54
C ASN A 127 0.05 -17.04 -10.69
N ALA A 128 -0.92 -16.13 -10.70
CA ALA A 128 -0.61 -14.71 -10.69
C ALA A 128 0.08 -14.31 -9.37
N TYR A 129 1.08 -13.44 -9.50
CA TYR A 129 1.65 -12.79 -8.33
C TYR A 129 0.76 -11.65 -7.88
N GLU A 130 0.83 -11.34 -6.59
CA GLU A 130 0.13 -10.20 -6.02
C GLU A 130 1.12 -9.06 -5.75
N ILE A 131 0.71 -7.85 -6.09
CA ILE A 131 1.48 -6.62 -5.90
C ILE A 131 0.73 -5.74 -4.92
N HIS A 132 1.41 -5.30 -3.88
CA HIS A 132 0.88 -4.33 -2.92
C HIS A 132 1.53 -2.97 -3.17
N LYS A 133 0.72 -1.91 -3.24
CA LYS A 133 1.16 -0.53 -3.14
C LYS A 133 0.89 -0.04 -1.73
N LEU A 134 1.95 0.19 -0.96
CA LEU A 134 1.84 0.62 0.44
C LEU A 134 1.38 2.08 0.55
N ALA A 135 1.10 2.53 1.77
CA ALA A 135 0.66 3.90 2.05
C ALA A 135 1.69 4.97 1.65
N ASP A 136 2.98 4.63 1.68
CA ASP A 136 4.08 5.49 1.22
C ASP A 136 4.31 5.45 -0.30
N GLY A 137 3.48 4.68 -1.03
CA GLY A 137 3.58 4.49 -2.48
C GLY A 137 4.60 3.46 -2.93
N SER A 138 5.35 2.85 -2.01
CA SER A 138 6.29 1.78 -2.34
C SER A 138 5.58 0.48 -2.74
N GLY A 139 6.25 -0.31 -3.57
CA GLY A 139 5.71 -1.55 -4.10
C GLY A 139 6.30 -2.79 -3.43
N MET A 140 5.45 -3.75 -3.09
CA MET A 140 5.84 -5.07 -2.59
C MET A 140 5.30 -6.16 -3.51
N LEU A 141 6.14 -7.15 -3.82
CA LEU A 141 5.77 -8.36 -4.52
C LEU A 141 5.52 -9.47 -3.52
N VAL A 142 4.34 -10.10 -3.58
CA VAL A 142 3.95 -11.18 -2.68
C VAL A 142 4.08 -12.53 -3.37
N GLY A 143 4.70 -13.47 -2.67
CA GLY A 143 4.84 -14.86 -3.10
C GLY A 143 5.27 -15.75 -1.94
N PHE A 144 5.73 -16.96 -2.27
CA PHE A 144 6.09 -17.99 -1.32
C PHE A 144 7.57 -18.36 -1.43
N MET A 145 8.18 -18.80 -0.34
CA MET A 145 9.60 -19.11 -0.26
C MET A 145 9.88 -20.26 0.71
N GLY A 146 11.04 -20.92 0.51
CA GLY A 146 11.59 -21.90 1.42
C GLY A 146 12.14 -21.29 2.71
N ALA A 147 12.15 -22.08 3.79
CA ALA A 147 12.58 -21.66 5.12
C ALA A 147 14.03 -21.15 5.16
N GLU A 148 14.89 -21.69 4.30
CA GLU A 148 16.32 -21.38 4.18
C GLU A 148 16.62 -19.93 3.77
N LEU A 149 15.65 -19.26 3.13
CA LEU A 149 15.78 -17.88 2.69
C LEU A 149 15.18 -16.87 3.68
N MET A 150 14.42 -17.31 4.70
CA MET A 150 13.64 -16.43 5.58
C MET A 150 14.51 -15.47 6.39
N THR A 151 15.63 -15.96 6.93
CA THR A 151 16.58 -15.13 7.67
C THR A 151 17.30 -14.13 6.76
N GLN A 152 17.56 -14.51 5.51
CA GLN A 152 18.31 -13.68 4.55
C GLN A 152 17.46 -12.55 3.96
N VAL A 153 16.14 -12.72 3.88
CA VAL A 153 15.25 -11.65 3.43
C VAL A 153 14.93 -10.66 4.54
N ALA A 154 15.11 -11.02 5.82
CA ALA A 154 14.92 -10.13 6.95
C ALA A 154 15.94 -8.97 6.92
N PRO A 155 15.50 -7.70 7.07
CA PRO A 155 16.37 -6.53 6.88
C PRO A 155 17.63 -6.51 7.77
N SER A 156 17.54 -7.06 8.98
CA SER A 156 18.64 -7.07 9.96
C SER A 156 19.79 -8.02 9.61
N GLN A 157 19.54 -9.00 8.75
CA GLN A 157 20.50 -10.06 8.43
C GLN A 157 20.77 -10.18 6.93
N ARG A 158 20.22 -9.28 6.11
CA ARG A 158 20.30 -9.35 4.65
C ARG A 158 21.73 -9.05 4.15
N PRO A 159 22.39 -10.01 3.47
CA PRO A 159 23.60 -9.76 2.66
C PRO A 159 23.40 -8.65 1.63
N LYS A 160 24.49 -8.05 1.13
CA LYS A 160 24.41 -6.96 0.13
C LYS A 160 23.54 -7.31 -1.08
N ASN A 161 23.59 -8.55 -1.54
CA ASN A 161 22.69 -9.13 -2.54
C ASN A 161 22.39 -10.57 -2.10
N VAL A 162 21.13 -10.99 -2.21
CA VAL A 162 20.70 -12.37 -1.97
C VAL A 162 19.99 -12.87 -3.19
N ARG A 163 20.38 -14.05 -3.70
CA ARG A 163 19.59 -14.75 -4.70
C ARG A 163 18.38 -15.36 -4.03
N ILE A 164 17.21 -15.02 -4.52
CA ILE A 164 15.94 -15.50 -3.98
C ILE A 164 15.15 -16.28 -5.02
N ALA A 165 14.47 -17.32 -4.54
CA ALA A 165 13.52 -18.13 -5.30
C ALA A 165 12.11 -17.83 -4.78
N LEU A 166 11.31 -17.06 -5.54
CA LEU A 166 9.95 -16.66 -5.15
C LEU A 166 8.91 -17.42 -5.98
N TYR A 167 8.08 -18.20 -5.31
CA TYR A 167 7.03 -19.03 -5.90
C TYR A 167 5.69 -18.28 -5.91
N SER A 168 4.88 -18.47 -6.95
CA SER A 168 3.55 -17.86 -7.06
C SER A 168 2.53 -18.43 -6.06
N ASN A 169 2.68 -19.70 -5.71
CA ASN A 169 1.76 -20.48 -4.87
C ASN A 169 2.55 -21.26 -3.81
N PRO A 170 1.93 -21.63 -2.67
CA PRO A 170 2.61 -22.43 -1.65
C PRO A 170 2.90 -23.83 -2.16
N SER A 171 3.99 -24.41 -1.68
CA SER A 171 4.33 -25.82 -1.88
C SER A 171 5.08 -26.35 -0.67
N GLU A 172 5.32 -27.66 -0.61
CA GLU A 172 6.17 -28.26 0.44
C GLU A 172 7.57 -27.63 0.50
N LYS A 173 8.11 -27.19 -0.65
CA LYS A 173 9.42 -26.51 -0.74
C LYS A 173 9.36 -25.04 -0.39
N ALA A 174 8.19 -24.43 -0.49
CA ALA A 174 8.01 -23.00 -0.28
C ALA A 174 6.70 -22.73 0.48
N PRO A 175 6.65 -23.04 1.79
CA PRO A 175 5.43 -22.88 2.57
C PRO A 175 5.23 -21.46 3.11
N HIS A 176 6.28 -20.62 3.11
CA HIS A 176 6.26 -19.33 3.80
C HIS A 176 5.89 -18.20 2.85
N ILE A 177 4.80 -17.48 3.15
CA ILE A 177 4.43 -16.28 2.41
C ILE A 177 5.33 -15.10 2.80
N VAL A 178 5.79 -14.36 1.80
CA VAL A 178 6.61 -13.16 1.96
C VAL A 178 6.12 -12.05 1.04
N ALA A 179 6.37 -10.81 1.45
CA ALA A 179 6.30 -9.64 0.60
C ALA A 179 7.70 -9.04 0.51
N VAL A 180 8.24 -8.91 -0.71
CA VAL A 180 9.58 -8.35 -0.96
C VAL A 180 9.50 -7.03 -1.73
N PRO A 181 10.39 -6.05 -1.47
CA PRO A 181 10.33 -4.74 -2.12
C PRO A 181 10.59 -4.81 -3.62
N LEU A 182 9.63 -4.40 -4.44
CA LEU A 182 9.73 -4.43 -5.91
C LEU A 182 10.96 -3.67 -6.42
N VAL A 183 11.25 -2.50 -5.85
CA VAL A 183 12.38 -1.63 -6.24
C VAL A 183 13.77 -2.21 -5.93
N LYS A 184 13.82 -3.35 -5.23
CA LYS A 184 15.05 -4.07 -4.89
C LYS A 184 15.21 -5.38 -5.66
N LEU A 185 14.25 -5.72 -6.53
CA LEU A 185 14.30 -6.95 -7.31
C LEU A 185 15.01 -6.70 -8.63
N VAL A 186 15.96 -7.57 -8.95
CA VAL A 186 16.61 -7.63 -10.26
C VAL A 186 16.54 -9.06 -10.76
N ALA A 187 15.85 -9.27 -11.88
CA ALA A 187 15.78 -10.57 -12.53
C ALA A 187 16.70 -10.59 -13.76
N ASP A 188 17.41 -11.69 -13.94
CA ASP A 188 18.25 -11.96 -15.12
C ASP A 188 17.58 -12.95 -16.10
N ARG A 189 16.46 -13.54 -15.69
CA ARG A 189 15.75 -14.60 -16.43
C ARG A 189 14.24 -14.46 -16.32
N MET A 190 13.56 -15.07 -17.29
CA MET A 190 12.10 -15.19 -17.25
C MET A 190 11.65 -16.22 -16.20
N PRO A 191 10.43 -16.07 -15.64
CA PRO A 191 9.87 -17.02 -14.69
C PRO A 191 9.75 -18.43 -15.28
N ILE A 192 9.97 -19.44 -14.45
CA ILE A 192 10.00 -20.85 -14.80
C ILE A 192 8.71 -21.51 -14.32
N ARG A 193 7.94 -22.11 -15.23
CA ARG A 193 6.83 -22.99 -14.85
C ARG A 193 7.39 -24.30 -14.33
N LEU A 194 6.95 -24.71 -13.15
CA LEU A 194 7.45 -25.94 -12.51
C LEU A 194 6.75 -27.19 -13.03
N ASP A 195 5.51 -27.04 -13.50
CA ASP A 195 4.76 -28.08 -14.21
C ASP A 195 4.45 -27.59 -15.62
N ALA A 196 5.10 -28.17 -16.62
CA ALA A 196 4.88 -27.82 -18.02
C ALA A 196 3.50 -28.25 -18.55
N LYS A 197 2.86 -29.24 -17.90
CA LYS A 197 1.56 -29.78 -18.31
C LYS A 197 0.39 -29.00 -17.71
N ASN A 198 0.61 -28.32 -16.59
CA ASN A 198 -0.38 -27.46 -15.95
C ASN A 198 -0.06 -25.97 -16.19
N PRO A 199 -0.72 -25.29 -17.15
CA PRO A 199 -0.47 -23.87 -17.42
C PRO A 199 -0.80 -22.94 -16.24
N ASN A 200 -1.65 -23.39 -15.31
CA ASN A 200 -2.02 -22.68 -14.08
C ASN A 200 -1.18 -23.12 -12.88
N GLY A 201 -0.24 -24.05 -13.06
CA GLY A 201 0.63 -24.55 -12.00
C GLY A 201 1.60 -23.49 -11.48
N PRO A 202 2.28 -23.78 -10.35
CA PRO A 202 3.19 -22.85 -9.71
C PRO A 202 4.31 -22.39 -10.64
N VAL A 203 4.64 -21.10 -10.52
CA VAL A 203 5.73 -20.46 -11.25
C VAL A 203 6.78 -20.00 -10.26
N LEU A 204 8.04 -20.23 -10.60
CA LEU A 204 9.21 -19.78 -9.88
C LEU A 204 9.81 -18.55 -10.56
N LEU A 205 10.11 -17.53 -9.77
CA LEU A 205 10.91 -16.40 -10.19
C LEU A 205 12.20 -16.36 -9.38
N ASP A 206 13.32 -16.66 -10.06
CA ASP A 206 14.67 -16.50 -9.49
C ASP A 206 15.18 -15.08 -9.76
N MET A 207 15.57 -14.36 -8.72
CA MET A 207 16.01 -12.99 -8.83
C MET A 207 16.94 -12.60 -7.69
N ASP A 208 17.66 -11.50 -7.87
CA ASP A 208 18.47 -10.91 -6.81
C ASP A 208 17.64 -9.89 -6.04
N LEU A 209 17.64 -10.04 -4.71
CA LEU A 209 17.13 -9.05 -3.79
C LEU A 209 18.29 -8.18 -3.31
N GLN A 210 18.34 -6.95 -3.79
CA GLN A 210 19.37 -5.99 -3.43
C GLN A 210 19.18 -5.49 -1.99
N GLY A 211 20.30 -5.35 -1.28
CA GLY A 211 20.37 -4.70 0.02
C GLY A 211 20.07 -3.20 -0.06
N SER A 212 19.98 -2.56 1.10
CA SER A 212 19.94 -1.10 1.21
C SER A 212 21.26 -0.50 0.72
N SER A 213 21.34 -0.16 -0.57
CA SER A 213 22.23 0.88 -1.03
C SER A 213 21.68 2.21 -0.53
N THR A 214 22.36 2.80 0.47
CA THR A 214 22.32 4.23 0.69
C THR A 214 22.86 4.87 -0.59
N ARG A 215 22.00 5.11 -1.58
CA ARG A 215 22.32 6.06 -2.64
C ARG A 215 22.18 7.44 -2.00
N ALA A 216 23.15 7.79 -1.15
CA ALA A 216 23.44 9.19 -0.88
C ALA A 216 23.61 9.81 -2.26
N SER A 217 22.65 10.64 -2.64
CA SER A 217 22.82 11.52 -3.78
C SER A 217 23.93 12.46 -3.32
N THR A 218 25.15 12.25 -3.82
CA THR A 218 26.16 13.30 -3.84
C THR A 218 25.64 14.37 -4.78
N GLN A 219 24.73 15.21 -4.29
CA GLN A 219 24.40 16.48 -4.93
C GLN A 219 25.50 17.47 -4.55
N GLY A 220 26.29 17.84 -5.56
CA GLY A 220 26.77 19.20 -5.79
C GLY A 220 27.66 19.80 -4.71
N GLY A 221 28.92 19.38 -4.67
CA GLY A 221 29.99 20.25 -4.23
C GLY A 221 30.68 20.86 -5.46
N GLN A 222 30.14 21.96 -5.98
CA GLN A 222 30.88 23.04 -6.67
C GLN A 222 30.10 24.34 -6.48
#